data_AF-A0A2V7QD94-F1
#
_entry.id   AF-A0A2V7QD94-F1
#
_cell.length_a   1.000
_cell.length_b   1.000
_cell.length_c   1.000
_cell.angle_alpha   90.00
_cell.angle_beta   90.00
_cell.angle_gamma   90.00
#
_symmetry.space_group_name_H-M   'P 1'
#
loop_
_entity.id
_entity.type
_entity.pdbx_description
1 polymer ?
#
loop_
_entity_poly.entity_id
_entity_poly.type
_entity_poly.pdbx_seq_one_letter_code
_entity_poly.pdbx_strand_id
1 'polypeptide(L)'
;MRVGLDTLYGGGFPAAAAYFAELADRDSTDPAPVTFEASAYIWWAAALENDAYETARIDSLLDLAVTRARATSSRPTRDFWLATALGYRARQRELHGHSWSAAKDGKAMRDAYARVLAVDSSCADCYLGLGVYQYGLARAGALARLVAKVVGLGSGNAERGIGYMRRAATHGDLARVEATWVLAAALVREAARDRSQKAGLERDARHEVARLAARYPGNPVFRRFLRDVQSRSVAAAPLYHYCRNPLPCSGWESNKGRRRPSRSGLGCRST
;
A
#
# COMPACT_ATOMS: atom_id res chain seq x y z
N MET A 1 4.32 20.11 -1.76
CA MET A 1 3.57 18.85 -1.53
C MET A 1 2.42 18.61 -2.50
N ARG A 2 1.32 19.38 -2.47
CA ARG A 2 0.14 19.10 -3.33
C ARG A 2 0.44 19.02 -4.83
N VAL A 3 1.28 19.94 -5.35
CA VAL A 3 1.76 19.91 -6.75
C VAL A 3 2.45 18.60 -7.09
N GLY A 4 3.31 18.09 -6.20
CA GLY A 4 3.99 16.80 -6.38
C GLY A 4 3.02 15.62 -6.38
N LEU A 5 2.02 15.64 -5.50
CA LEU A 5 0.99 14.60 -5.44
C LEU A 5 0.07 14.60 -6.66
N ASP A 6 -0.37 15.77 -7.13
CA ASP A 6 -1.17 15.86 -8.36
C ASP A 6 -0.35 15.43 -9.59
N THR A 7 0.94 15.77 -9.65
CA THR A 7 1.86 15.27 -10.70
C THR A 7 1.99 13.74 -10.64
N LEU A 8 2.20 13.19 -9.44
CA LEU A 8 2.30 11.75 -9.17
C LEU A 8 1.04 11.03 -9.65
N TYR A 9 -0.13 11.44 -9.14
CA TYR A 9 -1.39 10.80 -9.47
C TYR A 9 -1.84 11.09 -10.90
N GLY A 10 -1.34 12.15 -11.56
CA GLY A 10 -1.51 12.40 -12.99
C GLY A 10 -0.74 11.45 -13.90
N GLY A 11 0.16 10.63 -13.36
CA GLY A 11 1.01 9.70 -14.13
C GLY A 11 2.41 10.25 -14.43
N GLY A 12 2.74 11.45 -13.95
CA GLY A 12 4.07 12.06 -14.09
C GLY A 12 5.08 11.51 -13.08
N PHE A 13 5.23 10.19 -13.01
CA PHE A 13 6.04 9.53 -11.96
C PHE A 13 7.50 10.03 -11.86
N PRO A 14 8.25 10.18 -12.97
CA PRO A 14 9.63 10.67 -12.89
C PRO A 14 9.70 12.12 -12.40
N ALA A 15 8.80 12.98 -12.89
CA ALA A 15 8.73 14.39 -12.50
C ALA A 15 8.32 14.55 -11.03
N ALA A 16 7.39 13.74 -10.55
CA ALA A 16 7.01 13.72 -9.13
C ALA A 16 8.17 13.26 -8.24
N ALA A 17 8.88 12.19 -8.62
CA ALA A 17 10.05 11.72 -7.88
C ALA A 17 11.14 12.81 -7.79
N ALA A 18 11.48 13.45 -8.92
CA ALA A 18 12.45 14.55 -8.95
C ALA A 18 12.02 15.75 -8.09
N TYR A 19 10.74 16.12 -8.14
CA TYR A 19 10.18 17.20 -7.31
C TYR A 19 10.29 16.90 -5.80
N PHE A 20 9.98 15.67 -5.39
CA PHE A 20 10.10 15.28 -3.98
C PHE A 20 11.56 15.16 -3.53
N ALA A 21 12.46 14.71 -4.39
CA ALA A 21 13.90 14.72 -4.12
C ALA A 21 14.42 16.16 -3.91
N GLU A 22 14.05 17.10 -4.78
CA GLU A 22 14.44 18.51 -4.63
C GLU A 22 13.91 19.11 -3.32
N LEU A 23 12.68 18.79 -2.93
CA LEU A 23 12.14 19.19 -1.63
C LEU A 23 12.89 18.54 -0.45
N ALA A 24 13.31 17.29 -0.59
CA ALA A 24 14.08 16.55 0.41
C ALA A 24 15.50 17.11 0.61
N ASP A 25 16.06 17.74 -0.41
CA ASP A 25 17.37 18.39 -0.40
C ASP A 25 17.30 19.79 0.26
N ARG A 26 16.20 20.51 0.06
CA ARG A 26 15.97 21.84 0.67
C ARG A 26 15.79 21.76 2.19
N ASP A 27 15.13 20.70 2.68
CA ASP A 27 15.01 20.41 4.10
C ASP A 27 15.30 18.92 4.35
N SER A 28 16.53 18.64 4.76
CA SER A 28 16.97 17.28 5.04
C SER A 28 16.38 16.68 6.32
N THR A 29 15.62 17.46 7.10
CA THR A 29 15.01 17.01 8.36
C THR A 29 13.54 16.61 8.18
N ASP A 30 12.85 17.18 7.19
CA ASP A 30 11.45 16.84 6.91
C ASP A 30 11.35 15.39 6.37
N PRO A 31 10.58 14.50 7.03
CA PRO A 31 10.33 13.15 6.52
C PRO A 31 9.34 13.10 5.35
N ALA A 32 8.55 14.15 5.11
CA ALA A 32 7.48 14.14 4.14
C ALA A 32 7.97 13.99 2.68
N PRO A 33 8.97 14.76 2.21
CA PRO A 33 9.41 14.69 0.82
C PRO A 33 9.96 13.30 0.46
N VAL A 34 10.85 12.77 1.29
CA VAL A 34 11.45 11.44 1.07
C VAL A 34 10.39 10.32 1.12
N THR A 35 9.35 10.46 1.95
CA THR A 35 8.22 9.51 1.99
C THR A 35 7.47 9.50 0.66
N PHE A 36 7.22 10.68 0.08
CA PHE A 36 6.50 10.78 -1.19
C PHE A 36 7.38 10.52 -2.41
N GLU A 37 8.69 10.71 -2.32
CA GLU A 37 9.62 10.23 -3.33
C GLU A 37 9.56 8.70 -3.43
N ALA A 38 9.60 8.00 -2.29
CA ALA A 38 9.41 6.54 -2.27
C ALA A 38 8.05 6.16 -2.88
N SER A 39 6.98 6.86 -2.51
CA SER A 39 5.64 6.66 -3.08
C SER A 39 5.65 6.84 -4.61
N ALA A 40 6.36 7.84 -5.14
CA ALA A 40 6.45 8.06 -6.58
C ALA A 40 7.05 6.85 -7.32
N TYR A 41 8.13 6.26 -6.81
CA TYR A 41 8.70 5.02 -7.36
C TYR A 41 7.76 3.83 -7.19
N ILE A 42 7.01 3.72 -6.09
CA ILE A 42 6.01 2.66 -5.88
C ILE A 42 4.90 2.73 -6.93
N TRP A 43 4.37 3.92 -7.19
CA TRP A 43 3.36 4.14 -8.22
C TRP A 43 3.91 3.93 -9.63
N TRP A 44 5.17 4.27 -9.86
CA TRP A 44 5.85 3.99 -11.13
C TRP A 44 6.00 2.49 -11.37
N ALA A 45 6.47 1.74 -10.37
CA ALA A 45 6.54 0.28 -10.40
C ALA A 45 5.16 -0.34 -10.70
N ALA A 46 4.11 0.19 -10.06
CA ALA A 46 2.74 -0.23 -10.32
C ALA A 46 2.28 0.09 -11.76
N ALA A 47 2.64 1.26 -12.31
CA ALA A 47 2.34 1.62 -13.68
C ALA A 47 3.00 0.68 -14.69
N LEU A 48 4.28 0.35 -14.45
CA LEU A 48 5.09 -0.58 -15.24
C LEU A 48 4.72 -2.05 -15.05
N GLU A 49 3.91 -2.37 -14.03
CA GLU A 49 3.61 -3.75 -13.61
C GLU A 49 4.88 -4.56 -13.28
N ASN A 50 5.85 -3.88 -12.69
CA ASN A 50 7.15 -4.43 -12.37
C ASN A 50 7.49 -4.17 -10.90
N ASP A 51 7.16 -5.14 -10.03
CA ASP A 51 7.44 -5.06 -8.60
C ASP A 51 8.95 -5.01 -8.27
N ALA A 52 9.84 -5.36 -9.22
CA ALA A 52 11.29 -5.26 -9.05
C ALA A 52 11.87 -3.89 -9.47
N TYR A 53 11.04 -3.01 -10.04
CA TYR A 53 11.47 -1.70 -10.48
C TYR A 53 11.89 -0.83 -9.30
N GLU A 54 13.16 -0.41 -9.28
CA GLU A 54 13.75 0.49 -8.27
C GLU A 54 13.58 0.00 -6.81
N THR A 55 13.43 -1.30 -6.56
CA THR A 55 13.22 -1.87 -5.22
C THR A 55 14.26 -1.38 -4.21
N ALA A 56 15.55 -1.42 -4.55
CA ALA A 56 16.62 -1.00 -3.64
C ALA A 56 16.54 0.51 -3.31
N ARG A 57 16.12 1.33 -4.28
CA ARG A 57 15.92 2.77 -4.09
C ARG A 57 14.71 3.03 -3.20
N ILE A 58 13.60 2.34 -3.45
CA ILE A 58 12.38 2.43 -2.62
C ILE A 58 12.71 2.06 -1.16
N ASP A 59 13.41 0.94 -0.93
CA ASP A 59 13.79 0.51 0.41
C ASP A 59 14.69 1.54 1.11
N SER A 60 15.70 2.07 0.40
CA SER A 60 16.59 3.11 0.92
C SER A 60 15.84 4.39 1.31
N LEU A 61 14.93 4.86 0.45
CA LEU A 61 14.11 6.05 0.71
C LEU A 61 13.19 5.83 1.91
N LEU A 62 12.57 4.65 2.04
CA LEU A 62 11.69 4.34 3.17
C LEU A 62 12.44 4.22 4.49
N ASP A 63 13.65 3.67 4.49
CA ASP A 63 14.51 3.62 5.68
C ASP A 63 14.99 5.02 6.09
N LEU A 64 15.32 5.88 5.12
CA LEU A 64 15.62 7.29 5.37
C LEU A 64 14.40 8.04 5.92
N ALA A 65 13.21 7.83 5.34
CA ALA A 65 11.96 8.43 5.81
C ALA A 65 11.64 8.04 7.27
N VAL A 66 11.80 6.77 7.62
CA VAL A 66 11.64 6.29 9.01
C VAL A 66 12.66 6.96 9.94
N THR A 67 13.89 7.13 9.50
CA THR A 67 14.96 7.79 10.28
C THR A 67 14.63 9.25 10.54
N ARG A 68 14.29 10.02 9.50
CA ARG A 68 13.90 11.43 9.61
C ARG A 68 12.65 11.62 10.46
N ALA A 69 11.65 10.74 10.31
CA ALA A 69 10.43 10.80 11.11
C ALA A 69 10.75 10.62 12.60
N ARG A 70 11.61 9.65 12.97
CA ARG A 70 12.02 9.44 14.36
C ARG A 70 12.75 10.62 14.97
N ALA A 71 13.53 11.35 14.17
CA ALA A 71 14.26 12.54 14.58
C ALA A 71 13.36 13.78 14.73
N THR A 72 12.13 13.77 14.22
CA THR A 72 11.19 14.88 14.33
C THR A 72 10.82 15.15 15.80
N SER A 73 10.99 16.39 16.26
CA SER A 73 10.76 16.77 17.67
C SER A 73 9.28 16.79 18.06
N SER A 74 8.41 17.27 17.16
CA SER A 74 6.95 17.27 17.38
C SER A 74 6.43 15.83 17.38
N ARG A 75 5.89 15.37 18.53
CA ARG A 75 5.42 13.99 18.67
C ARG A 75 4.28 13.63 17.71
N PRO A 76 3.21 14.45 17.53
CA PRO A 76 2.16 14.13 16.55
C PRO A 76 2.70 14.05 15.12
N THR A 77 3.56 15.00 14.72
CA THR A 77 4.18 15.02 13.38
C THR A 77 5.09 13.81 13.18
N ARG A 78 5.92 13.47 14.17
CA ARG A 78 6.74 12.26 14.19
C ARG A 78 5.89 11.01 14.02
N ASP A 79 4.84 10.84 14.83
CA ASP A 79 4.03 9.64 14.82
C ASP A 79 3.26 9.50 13.49
N PHE A 80 2.79 10.60 12.90
CA PHE A 80 2.13 10.61 11.60
C PHE A 80 3.07 10.16 10.48
N TRP A 81 4.24 10.77 10.35
CA TRP A 81 5.19 10.43 9.29
C TRP A 81 5.86 9.08 9.50
N LEU A 82 6.13 8.71 10.75
CA LEU A 82 6.63 7.38 11.09
C LEU A 82 5.62 6.32 10.66
N ALA A 83 4.34 6.50 10.97
CA ALA A 83 3.30 5.58 10.55
C ALA A 83 3.19 5.50 9.03
N THR A 84 3.20 6.65 8.33
CA THR A 84 3.13 6.71 6.87
C THR A 84 4.26 5.93 6.21
N ALA A 85 5.51 6.19 6.59
CA ALA A 85 6.68 5.50 6.05
C ALA A 85 6.68 3.99 6.37
N LEU A 86 6.30 3.62 7.60
CA LEU A 86 6.16 2.22 7.99
C LEU A 86 5.05 1.49 7.21
N GLY A 87 3.96 2.18 6.86
CA GLY A 87 2.90 1.62 6.03
C GLY A 87 3.38 1.25 4.63
N TYR A 88 4.09 2.17 3.96
CA TYR A 88 4.71 1.88 2.66
C TYR A 88 5.77 0.77 2.77
N ARG A 89 6.60 0.77 3.82
CA ARG A 89 7.63 -0.26 4.02
C ARG A 89 7.03 -1.63 4.33
N ALA A 90 5.93 -1.70 5.08
CA ALA A 90 5.19 -2.93 5.31
C ALA A 90 4.67 -3.51 3.99
N ARG A 91 4.13 -2.66 3.10
CA ARG A 91 3.68 -3.06 1.77
C ARG A 91 4.84 -3.63 0.93
N GLN A 92 5.98 -2.94 0.87
CA GLN A 92 7.15 -3.41 0.11
C GLN A 92 7.68 -4.75 0.64
N ARG A 93 7.85 -4.85 1.95
CA ARG A 93 8.27 -6.09 2.61
C ARG A 93 7.33 -7.25 2.30
N GLU A 94 6.03 -7.00 2.29
CA GLU A 94 5.04 -8.03 1.94
C GLU A 94 5.13 -8.44 0.46
N LEU A 95 5.29 -7.48 -0.47
CA LEU A 95 5.48 -7.76 -1.90
C LEU A 95 6.71 -8.65 -2.14
N HIS A 96 7.77 -8.47 -1.36
CA HIS A 96 9.01 -9.25 -1.43
C HIS A 96 9.04 -10.49 -0.51
N GLY A 97 7.90 -10.88 0.08
CA GLY A 97 7.78 -12.13 0.86
C GLY A 97 8.35 -12.06 2.28
N HIS A 98 8.65 -10.87 2.79
CA HIS A 98 9.12 -10.63 4.15
C HIS A 98 7.97 -10.39 5.14
N SER A 99 6.98 -11.30 5.17
CA SER A 99 5.72 -11.10 5.91
C SER A 99 5.87 -10.85 7.41
N TRP A 100 6.89 -11.40 8.07
CA TRP A 100 7.13 -11.11 9.49
C TRP A 100 7.55 -9.65 9.72
N SER A 101 8.51 -9.17 8.91
CA SER A 101 8.96 -7.78 8.97
C SER A 101 7.86 -6.81 8.56
N ALA A 102 7.03 -7.20 7.57
CA ALA A 102 5.84 -6.46 7.18
C ALA A 102 4.81 -6.35 8.33
N ALA A 103 4.55 -7.46 9.04
CA ALA A 103 3.65 -7.46 10.19
C ALA A 103 4.15 -6.59 11.34
N LYS A 104 5.47 -6.60 11.60
CA LYS A 104 6.12 -5.72 12.60
C LYS A 104 5.94 -4.25 12.26
N ASP A 105 6.21 -3.88 11.01
CA ASP A 105 6.00 -2.50 10.54
C ASP A 105 4.53 -2.10 10.57
N GLY A 106 3.62 -2.99 10.14
CA GLY A 106 2.18 -2.75 10.18
C GLY A 106 1.66 -2.53 11.60
N LYS A 107 2.15 -3.29 12.58
CA LYS A 107 1.84 -3.07 14.02
C LYS A 107 2.36 -1.71 14.49
N ALA A 108 3.61 -1.38 14.18
CA ALA A 108 4.21 -0.11 14.57
C ALA A 108 3.52 1.09 13.91
N MET A 109 3.10 0.97 12.65
CA MET A 109 2.26 1.94 11.94
C MET A 109 0.92 2.12 12.68
N ARG A 110 0.20 1.03 12.97
CA ARG A 110 -1.07 1.08 13.70
C ARG A 110 -0.92 1.82 15.02
N ASP A 111 0.09 1.47 15.81
CA ASP A 111 0.32 2.04 17.13
C ASP A 111 0.70 3.53 17.03
N ALA A 112 1.44 3.94 16.00
CA ALA A 112 1.77 5.33 15.74
C ALA A 112 0.55 6.15 15.31
N TYR A 113 -0.26 5.68 14.34
CA TYR A 113 -1.50 6.37 13.98
C TYR A 113 -2.52 6.43 15.13
N ALA A 114 -2.57 5.41 15.99
CA ALA A 114 -3.41 5.46 17.19
C ALA A 114 -2.99 6.60 18.13
N ARG A 115 -1.69 6.88 18.27
CA ARG A 115 -1.20 8.02 19.04
C ARG A 115 -1.51 9.36 18.37
N VAL A 116 -1.46 9.44 17.04
CA VAL A 116 -1.91 10.64 16.31
C VAL A 116 -3.40 10.89 16.59
N LEU A 117 -4.25 9.88 16.41
CA LEU A 117 -5.70 10.00 16.60
C LEU A 117 -6.13 10.27 18.06
N ALA A 118 -5.30 9.91 19.03
CA ALA A 118 -5.52 10.26 20.43
C ALA A 118 -5.34 11.75 20.71
N VAL A 119 -4.56 12.46 19.87
CA VAL A 119 -4.32 13.91 19.96
C VAL A 119 -5.21 14.67 18.98
N ASP A 120 -5.34 14.17 17.75
CA ASP A 120 -6.13 14.73 16.68
C ASP A 120 -7.02 13.65 16.04
N SER A 121 -8.25 13.56 16.52
CA SER A 121 -9.26 12.62 16.01
C SER A 121 -9.77 12.96 14.61
N SER A 122 -9.40 14.13 14.08
CA SER A 122 -9.79 14.59 12.75
C SER A 122 -8.86 14.09 11.64
N CYS A 123 -7.70 13.51 11.96
CA CYS A 123 -6.73 12.98 10.99
C CYS A 123 -7.35 11.95 10.04
N ALA A 124 -7.89 12.41 8.92
CA ALA A 124 -8.54 11.56 7.92
C ALA A 124 -7.52 10.68 7.18
N ASP A 125 -6.31 11.19 6.96
CA ASP A 125 -5.22 10.47 6.27
C ASP A 125 -4.75 9.24 7.06
N CYS A 126 -4.81 9.29 8.39
CA CYS A 126 -4.48 8.19 9.28
C CYS A 126 -5.33 6.92 9.01
N TYR A 127 -6.55 7.11 8.50
CA TYR A 127 -7.49 6.00 8.28
C TYR A 127 -7.14 5.12 7.08
N LEU A 128 -6.30 5.57 6.14
CA LEU A 128 -5.86 4.72 5.04
C LEU A 128 -5.07 3.51 5.57
N GLY A 129 -3.97 3.77 6.29
CA GLY A 129 -3.11 2.72 6.83
C GLY A 129 -3.84 1.82 7.83
N LEU A 130 -4.68 2.42 8.70
CA LEU A 130 -5.51 1.66 9.64
C LEU A 130 -6.55 0.78 8.93
N GLY A 131 -7.17 1.29 7.86
CA GLY A 131 -8.14 0.54 7.07
C GLY A 131 -7.50 -0.67 6.39
N VAL A 132 -6.35 -0.46 5.76
CA VAL A 132 -5.52 -1.50 5.16
C VAL A 132 -5.10 -2.56 6.18
N TYR A 133 -4.70 -2.15 7.38
CA TYR A 133 -4.33 -3.06 8.47
C TYR A 133 -5.52 -3.92 8.93
N GLN A 134 -6.66 -3.30 9.19
CA GLN A 134 -7.88 -3.99 9.65
C GLN A 134 -8.42 -4.97 8.60
N TYR A 135 -8.47 -4.54 7.33
CA TYR A 135 -8.92 -5.37 6.23
C TYR A 135 -7.95 -6.52 5.97
N GLY A 136 -6.64 -6.22 5.97
CA GLY A 136 -5.57 -7.19 5.82
C GLY A 136 -5.69 -8.34 6.81
N LEU A 137 -5.74 -8.04 8.11
CA LEU A 137 -5.88 -9.05 9.18
C LEU A 137 -7.21 -9.81 9.13
N ALA A 138 -8.28 -9.22 8.59
CA ALA A 138 -9.57 -9.89 8.48
C ALA A 138 -9.61 -10.93 7.35
N ARG A 139 -8.97 -10.61 6.22
CA ARG A 139 -8.96 -11.44 4.99
C ARG A 139 -7.76 -12.36 4.87
N ALA A 140 -6.92 -12.25 5.85
CA ALA A 140 -5.86 -13.14 6.21
C ALA A 140 -6.41 -14.60 6.39
N GLY A 141 -5.75 -15.57 5.76
CA GLY A 141 -5.84 -17.02 6.03
C GLY A 141 -5.97 -17.53 7.48
N ALA A 142 -6.47 -18.75 7.68
CA ALA A 142 -6.84 -19.24 9.02
C ALA A 142 -5.65 -19.41 9.96
N LEU A 143 -4.58 -20.08 9.49
CA LEU A 143 -3.39 -20.36 10.29
C LEU A 143 -2.73 -19.08 10.77
N ALA A 144 -2.62 -18.10 9.89
CA ALA A 144 -1.89 -16.92 10.25
C ALA A 144 -2.77 -15.91 11.01
N ARG A 145 -4.11 -16.01 10.98
CA ARG A 145 -5.00 -15.29 11.92
C ARG A 145 -4.78 -15.76 13.35
N LEU A 146 -4.52 -17.06 13.52
CA LEU A 146 -4.13 -17.63 14.81
C LEU A 146 -2.79 -17.05 15.28
N VAL A 147 -1.76 -17.04 14.43
CA VAL A 147 -0.46 -16.44 14.74
C VAL A 147 -0.59 -14.96 15.09
N ALA A 148 -1.38 -14.20 14.31
CA ALA A 148 -1.61 -12.78 14.54
C ALA A 148 -2.24 -12.49 15.91
N LYS A 149 -3.15 -13.36 16.39
CA LYS A 149 -3.70 -13.27 17.75
C LYS A 149 -2.62 -13.51 18.80
N VAL A 150 -1.83 -14.58 18.64
CA VAL A 150 -0.75 -14.95 19.59
C VAL A 150 0.30 -13.84 19.74
N VAL A 151 0.66 -13.17 18.64
CA VAL A 151 1.70 -12.11 18.65
C VAL A 151 1.14 -10.69 18.90
N GLY A 152 -0.14 -10.58 19.24
CA GLY A 152 -0.77 -9.30 19.61
C GLY A 152 -1.00 -8.32 18.45
N LEU A 153 -1.19 -8.82 17.22
CA LEU A 153 -1.68 -8.03 16.09
C LEU A 153 -3.20 -7.80 16.15
N GLY A 154 -3.91 -8.68 16.88
CA GLY A 154 -5.35 -8.63 17.05
C GLY A 154 -6.11 -9.35 15.93
N SER A 155 -7.45 -9.28 15.97
CA SER A 155 -8.31 -9.75 14.88
C SER A 155 -8.75 -8.57 14.03
N GLY A 156 -8.45 -8.62 12.72
CA GLY A 156 -8.94 -7.61 11.78
C GLY A 156 -10.46 -7.65 11.64
N ASN A 157 -11.02 -6.56 11.12
CA ASN A 157 -12.42 -6.48 10.72
C ASN A 157 -12.50 -5.85 9.32
N ALA A 158 -12.99 -6.61 8.34
CA ALA A 158 -13.02 -6.20 6.94
C ALA A 158 -13.96 -5.02 6.69
N GLU A 159 -15.14 -5.03 7.31
CA GLU A 159 -16.13 -3.96 7.21
C GLU A 159 -15.61 -2.65 7.81
N ARG A 160 -15.02 -2.72 9.02
CA ARG A 160 -14.35 -1.58 9.64
C ARG A 160 -13.19 -1.08 8.79
N GLY A 161 -12.41 -1.99 8.21
CA GLY A 161 -11.33 -1.66 7.29
C GLY A 161 -11.82 -0.87 6.07
N ILE A 162 -12.89 -1.34 5.42
CA ILE A 162 -13.54 -0.66 4.30
C ILE A 162 -14.10 0.70 4.72
N GLY A 163 -14.73 0.79 5.89
CA GLY A 163 -15.21 2.06 6.45
C GLY A 163 -14.09 3.09 6.64
N TYR A 164 -12.93 2.66 7.14
CA TYR A 164 -11.75 3.52 7.27
C TYR A 164 -11.17 3.96 5.93
N MET A 165 -11.05 3.04 4.96
CA MET A 165 -10.61 3.38 3.60
C MET A 165 -11.56 4.38 2.94
N ARG A 166 -12.88 4.22 3.12
CA ARG A 166 -13.89 5.17 2.65
C ARG A 166 -13.76 6.53 3.32
N ARG A 167 -13.54 6.58 4.64
CA ARG A 167 -13.30 7.85 5.35
C ARG A 167 -12.10 8.59 4.79
N ALA A 168 -10.98 7.91 4.55
CA ALA A 168 -9.78 8.50 3.95
C ALA A 168 -10.03 8.92 2.48
N ALA A 169 -10.76 8.13 1.70
CA ALA A 169 -11.10 8.44 0.31
C ALA A 169 -12.00 9.69 0.18
N THR A 170 -12.82 9.99 1.19
CA THR A 170 -13.67 11.19 1.20
C THR A 170 -12.93 12.39 1.82
N HIS A 171 -12.35 12.22 3.02
CA HIS A 171 -11.90 13.32 3.86
C HIS A 171 -10.38 13.50 3.94
N GLY A 172 -9.57 12.55 3.44
CA GLY A 172 -8.11 12.68 3.45
C GLY A 172 -7.62 13.87 2.63
N ASP A 173 -6.51 14.47 3.00
CA ASP A 173 -5.82 15.47 2.15
C ASP A 173 -4.78 14.75 1.30
N LEU A 174 -3.81 14.11 1.95
CA LEU A 174 -2.69 13.42 1.32
C LEU A 174 -3.07 12.02 0.80
N ALA A 175 -3.87 11.29 1.56
CA ALA A 175 -4.19 9.89 1.31
C ALA A 175 -5.39 9.70 0.39
N ARG A 176 -6.12 10.77 0.02
CA ARG A 176 -7.43 10.67 -0.65
C ARG A 176 -7.41 9.80 -1.89
N VAL A 177 -6.46 10.07 -2.80
CA VAL A 177 -6.37 9.37 -4.09
C VAL A 177 -5.98 7.91 -3.89
N GLU A 178 -4.95 7.66 -3.09
CA GLU A 178 -4.53 6.29 -2.78
C GLU A 178 -5.63 5.51 -2.05
N ALA A 179 -6.31 6.12 -1.08
CA ALA A 179 -7.42 5.49 -0.36
C ALA A 179 -8.59 5.16 -1.28
N THR A 180 -8.90 6.01 -2.25
CA THR A 180 -9.92 5.72 -3.27
C THR A 180 -9.53 4.50 -4.11
N TRP A 181 -8.25 4.42 -4.52
CA TRP A 181 -7.73 3.28 -5.28
C TRP A 181 -7.73 1.98 -4.45
N VAL A 182 -7.25 2.02 -3.21
CA VAL A 182 -7.23 0.87 -2.30
C VAL A 182 -8.65 0.42 -1.94
N LEU A 183 -9.59 1.35 -1.71
CA LEU A 183 -11.00 1.05 -1.45
C LEU A 183 -11.60 0.26 -2.62
N ALA A 184 -11.43 0.73 -3.85
CA ALA A 184 -11.93 0.03 -5.02
C ALA A 184 -11.34 -1.38 -5.15
N ALA A 185 -10.04 -1.55 -4.87
CA ALA A 185 -9.38 -2.86 -4.87
C ALA A 185 -9.96 -3.79 -3.79
N ALA A 186 -10.26 -3.27 -2.59
CA ALA A 186 -10.92 -4.03 -1.53
C ALA A 186 -12.34 -4.45 -1.94
N LEU A 187 -13.16 -3.53 -2.47
CA LEU A 187 -14.53 -3.82 -2.93
C LEU A 187 -14.56 -4.92 -4.00
N VAL A 188 -13.62 -4.87 -4.95
CA VAL A 188 -13.45 -5.91 -5.96
C VAL A 188 -13.10 -7.27 -5.36
N ARG A 189 -12.24 -7.30 -4.34
CA ARG A 189 -11.87 -8.54 -3.62
C ARG A 189 -13.02 -9.10 -2.79
N GLU A 190 -13.91 -8.24 -2.30
CA GLU A 190 -15.13 -8.63 -1.61
C GLU A 190 -16.19 -9.17 -2.56
N ALA A 191 -16.35 -8.54 -3.74
CA ALA A 191 -17.26 -9.00 -4.78
C ALA A 191 -16.95 -10.43 -5.25
N ALA A 192 -15.66 -10.80 -5.26
CA ALA A 192 -15.22 -12.15 -5.58
C ALA A 192 -15.52 -13.19 -4.48
N ARG A 193 -15.79 -12.75 -3.24
CA ARG A 193 -16.07 -13.62 -2.08
C ARG A 193 -17.55 -13.87 -1.87
N ASP A 194 -18.39 -12.86 -2.12
CA ASP A 194 -19.82 -12.93 -1.88
C ASP A 194 -20.60 -12.68 -3.17
N ARG A 195 -21.18 -13.76 -3.72
CA ARG A 195 -21.99 -13.70 -4.95
C ARG A 195 -23.24 -12.84 -4.79
N SER A 196 -23.82 -12.77 -3.60
CA SER A 196 -25.05 -12.00 -3.35
C SER A 196 -24.82 -10.50 -3.43
N GLN A 197 -23.64 -10.05 -2.97
CA GLN A 197 -23.25 -8.63 -2.97
C GLN A 197 -22.41 -8.23 -4.19
N LYS A 198 -21.98 -9.20 -5.01
CA LYS A 198 -21.05 -9.01 -6.14
C LYS A 198 -21.39 -7.81 -7.01
N ALA A 199 -22.62 -7.75 -7.53
CA ALA A 199 -23.03 -6.70 -8.46
C ALA A 199 -23.00 -5.30 -7.83
N GLY A 200 -23.35 -5.17 -6.54
CA GLY A 200 -23.26 -3.92 -5.81
C GLY A 200 -21.82 -3.47 -5.61
N LEU A 201 -20.98 -4.37 -5.11
CA LEU A 201 -19.56 -4.11 -4.84
C LEU A 201 -18.77 -3.79 -6.12
N GLU A 202 -19.06 -4.45 -7.24
CA GLU A 202 -18.44 -4.12 -8.54
C GLU A 202 -18.88 -2.76 -9.07
N ARG A 203 -20.15 -2.37 -8.87
CA ARG A 203 -20.63 -1.02 -9.21
C ARG A 203 -19.93 0.04 -8.37
N ASP A 204 -19.83 -0.15 -7.07
CA ASP A 204 -19.17 0.79 -6.15
C ASP A 204 -17.68 0.92 -6.50
N ALA A 205 -16.99 -0.20 -6.73
CA ALA A 205 -15.59 -0.17 -7.15
C ALA A 205 -15.40 0.56 -8.50
N ARG A 206 -16.29 0.31 -9.47
CA ARG A 206 -16.26 1.01 -10.76
C ARG A 206 -16.45 2.50 -10.59
N HIS A 207 -17.37 2.91 -9.72
CA HIS A 207 -17.62 4.32 -9.43
C HIS A 207 -16.36 5.01 -8.92
N GLU A 208 -15.68 4.42 -7.94
CA GLU A 208 -14.46 4.99 -7.37
C GLU A 208 -13.32 5.10 -8.40
N VAL A 209 -13.08 4.05 -9.19
CA VAL A 209 -11.99 4.08 -10.19
C VAL A 209 -12.34 4.98 -11.38
N ALA A 210 -13.61 5.07 -11.77
CA ALA A 210 -14.04 5.99 -12.83
C ALA A 210 -13.77 7.44 -12.46
N ARG A 211 -14.02 7.82 -11.19
CA ARG A 211 -13.68 9.16 -10.68
C ARG A 211 -12.18 9.43 -10.75
N LEU A 212 -11.35 8.46 -10.38
CA LEU A 212 -9.88 8.58 -10.47
C LEU A 212 -9.41 8.72 -11.91
N ALA A 213 -9.90 7.87 -12.82
CA ALA A 213 -9.52 7.90 -14.23
C ALA A 213 -9.99 9.18 -14.94
N ALA A 214 -11.15 9.73 -14.56
CA ALA A 214 -11.63 11.01 -15.07
C ALA A 214 -10.79 12.19 -14.58
N ARG A 215 -10.39 12.19 -13.29
CA ARG A 215 -9.55 13.24 -12.72
C ARG A 215 -8.10 13.17 -13.22
N TYR A 216 -7.59 11.96 -13.46
CA TYR A 216 -6.20 11.72 -13.86
C TYR A 216 -6.13 10.82 -15.11
N PRO A 217 -6.53 11.34 -16.29
CA PRO A 217 -6.58 10.55 -17.52
C PRO A 217 -5.19 10.11 -18.02
N GLY A 218 -4.12 10.78 -17.59
CA GLY A 218 -2.74 10.40 -17.90
C GLY A 218 -2.22 9.20 -17.11
N ASN A 219 -2.90 8.78 -16.04
CA ASN A 219 -2.39 7.73 -15.17
C ASN A 219 -2.78 6.33 -15.67
N PRO A 220 -1.81 5.50 -16.12
CA PRO A 220 -2.09 4.17 -16.64
C PRO A 220 -2.65 3.21 -15.58
N VAL A 221 -2.33 3.40 -14.29
CA VAL A 221 -2.81 2.55 -13.20
C VAL A 221 -4.33 2.66 -13.07
N PHE A 222 -4.88 3.87 -13.10
CA PHE A 222 -6.33 4.08 -12.97
C PHE A 222 -7.08 3.66 -14.23
N ARG A 223 -6.54 3.96 -15.41
CA ARG A 223 -7.14 3.53 -16.68
C ARG A 223 -7.20 2.01 -16.81
N ARG A 224 -6.10 1.33 -16.46
CA ARG A 224 -6.05 -0.13 -16.47
C ARG A 224 -7.06 -0.71 -15.49
N PHE A 225 -7.08 -0.22 -14.25
CA PHE A 225 -8.02 -0.72 -13.25
C PHE A 225 -9.48 -0.49 -13.67
N LEU A 226 -9.82 0.65 -14.28
CA LEU A 226 -11.17 0.89 -14.79
C LEU A 226 -11.56 -0.14 -15.85
N ARG A 227 -10.67 -0.41 -16.82
CA ARG A 227 -10.91 -1.44 -17.84
C ARG A 227 -11.12 -2.81 -17.21
N ASP A 228 -10.34 -3.18 -16.21
CA ASP A 228 -10.44 -4.49 -15.55
C ASP A 228 -11.75 -4.68 -14.78
N VAL A 229 -12.31 -3.62 -14.21
CA VAL A 229 -13.62 -3.65 -13.53
C VAL A 229 -14.78 -3.60 -14.53
N GLN A 230 -14.57 -3.08 -15.74
CA GLN A 230 -15.56 -3.04 -16.83
C GLN A 230 -15.61 -4.33 -17.63
N SER A 231 -14.46 -4.95 -17.93
CA SER A 231 -14.34 -6.15 -18.77
C SER A 231 -14.88 -7.42 -18.11
N ARG A 232 -15.21 -7.38 -16.82
CA ARG A 232 -15.72 -8.53 -16.04
C ARG A 232 -17.16 -8.97 -16.36
N SER A 233 -17.65 -8.66 -17.56
CA SER A 233 -18.86 -9.26 -18.11
C SER A 233 -18.63 -10.57 -18.90
N VAL A 234 -17.40 -11.03 -19.16
CA VAL A 234 -17.16 -12.33 -19.84
C VAL A 234 -15.90 -13.01 -19.29
N ALA A 235 -16.06 -14.21 -18.73
CA ALA A 235 -15.00 -15.14 -18.29
C ALA A 235 -14.09 -14.71 -17.11
N ALA A 236 -14.03 -15.62 -16.13
CA ALA A 236 -13.28 -15.51 -14.89
C ALA A 236 -11.76 -15.55 -15.10
N ALA A 237 -11.12 -14.40 -15.36
CA ALA A 237 -9.68 -14.26 -15.15
C ALA A 237 -9.38 -13.91 -13.67
N PRO A 238 -8.48 -14.64 -12.99
CA PRO A 238 -8.19 -14.39 -11.57
C PRO A 238 -7.63 -12.99 -11.37
N LEU A 239 -8.21 -12.27 -10.40
CA LEU A 239 -7.72 -11.02 -9.79
C LEU A 239 -6.27 -11.07 -9.25
N TYR A 240 -5.61 -12.22 -9.38
CA TYR A 240 -4.38 -12.60 -8.73
C TYR A 240 -3.15 -11.83 -9.23
N HIS A 241 -3.17 -11.34 -10.47
CA HIS A 241 -1.98 -10.71 -11.07
C HIS A 241 -1.87 -9.20 -10.81
N TYR A 242 -3.00 -8.48 -10.72
CA TYR A 242 -3.01 -7.01 -10.74
C TYR A 242 -3.16 -6.38 -9.35
N CYS A 243 -3.67 -7.13 -8.37
CA CYS A 243 -3.87 -6.69 -7.00
C CYS A 243 -2.94 -7.44 -6.04
N ARG A 244 -1.76 -7.90 -6.44
CA ARG A 244 -1.04 -8.97 -5.73
C ARG A 244 -0.81 -8.69 -4.23
N ASN A 245 -0.59 -7.45 -3.80
CA ASN A 245 -0.74 -7.05 -2.39
C ASN A 245 -0.71 -5.52 -2.15
N PRO A 246 -1.86 -4.81 -2.12
CA PRO A 246 -1.95 -3.55 -1.40
C PRO A 246 -2.08 -3.74 0.12
N LEU A 247 -2.19 -4.99 0.60
CA LEU A 247 -2.60 -5.32 1.96
C LEU A 247 -1.53 -6.17 2.65
N PRO A 248 -1.08 -5.81 3.86
CA PRO A 248 0.13 -6.32 4.50
C PRO A 248 0.04 -7.76 5.05
N CYS A 249 -0.95 -8.58 4.68
CA CYS A 249 -1.23 -9.84 5.38
C CYS A 249 -1.63 -11.04 4.49
N SER A 250 -1.30 -11.09 3.20
CA SER A 250 -1.69 -12.24 2.36
C SER A 250 -0.55 -13.24 2.08
N GLY A 251 0.72 -12.85 2.26
CA GLY A 251 1.92 -13.64 1.97
C GLY A 251 2.24 -14.74 2.98
N TRP A 252 1.64 -14.67 4.16
CA TRP A 252 1.84 -15.58 5.30
C TRP A 252 1.48 -17.07 5.06
N GLU A 253 0.68 -17.39 4.04
CA GLU A 253 0.36 -18.78 3.66
C GLU A 253 1.28 -19.31 2.54
N SER A 254 1.96 -18.43 1.82
CA SER A 254 2.72 -18.79 0.61
C SER A 254 4.16 -19.24 0.85
N ASN A 255 4.62 -19.28 2.11
CA ASN A 255 6.03 -19.58 2.44
C ASN A 255 6.33 -21.06 2.76
N LYS A 256 5.50 -21.99 2.24
CA LYS A 256 5.82 -23.41 2.18
C LYS A 256 5.69 -23.90 0.73
N GLY A 257 6.73 -23.73 -0.08
CA GLY A 257 6.74 -24.36 -1.41
C GLY A 257 7.73 -23.87 -2.46
N ARG A 258 8.42 -22.73 -2.29
CA ARG A 258 9.51 -22.37 -3.22
C ARG A 258 10.77 -23.15 -2.85
N ARG A 259 10.94 -24.31 -3.50
CA ARG A 259 12.25 -24.97 -3.57
C ARG A 259 13.27 -23.94 -4.07
N ARG A 260 14.31 -23.71 -3.28
CA ARG A 260 15.54 -23.05 -3.74
C ARG A 260 16.03 -23.81 -4.98
N PRO A 261 16.50 -23.15 -6.04
CA PRO A 261 17.39 -23.81 -6.98
C PRO A 261 18.60 -24.26 -6.16
N SER A 262 18.86 -25.57 -6.15
CA SER A 262 20.02 -26.17 -5.49
C SER A 262 21.30 -25.57 -6.06
N ARG A 263 22.08 -24.89 -5.21
CA ARG A 263 23.51 -24.76 -5.41
C ARG A 263 24.16 -26.09 -5.01
N SER A 264 24.55 -26.85 -6.02
CA SER A 264 25.62 -27.85 -6.01
C SER A 264 26.25 -27.70 -7.40
N GLY A 265 27.50 -27.31 -7.59
CA GLY A 265 28.69 -27.56 -6.79
C GLY A 265 29.67 -28.32 -7.67
N LEU A 266 30.64 -27.58 -8.22
CA LEU A 266 32.03 -28.00 -8.54
C LEU A 266 32.29 -29.07 -9.62
N GLY A 267 33.22 -28.76 -10.52
CA GLY A 267 33.97 -29.77 -11.28
C GLY A 267 34.64 -29.24 -12.54
N CYS A 268 35.82 -28.62 -12.40
CA CYS A 268 36.75 -28.30 -13.50
C CYS A 268 37.07 -29.49 -14.41
N ARG A 269 37.37 -29.22 -15.69
CA ARG A 269 38.56 -29.75 -16.41
C ARG A 269 38.81 -29.00 -17.72
N SER A 270 39.93 -28.28 -17.75
CA SER A 270 40.96 -28.22 -18.81
C SER A 270 40.56 -28.47 -20.28
N THR A 271 40.73 -27.45 -21.12
CA THR A 271 41.92 -27.25 -21.99
C THR A 271 42.12 -25.77 -22.22
#